data_AF-J0GVX9-F1
#
_entry.id   AF-J0GVX9-F1
#
_cell.length_a   1.000
_cell.length_b   1.000
_cell.length_c   1.000
_cell.angle_alpha   90.00
_cell.angle_beta   90.00
_cell.angle_gamma   90.00
#
_symmetry.space_group_name_H-M   'P 1'
#
loop_
_entity.id
_entity.type
_entity.pdbx_description
1 polymer ?
#
loop_
_entity_poly.entity_id
_entity_poly.type
_entity_poly.pdbx_seq_one_letter_code
_entity_poly.pdbx_strand_id
1 'polypeptide(L)'
;MPQRAFFEVKNYQNMLFFLLENLNKGQSMDSFFIRELHGILMNFLLPNKGAFKTTDNTILGASFETIPHFQAPMAMKEWCDNLNYKMKTLQDKEEKLKAILEQHILFERIHPFSDGNGKVGRMLIFYSTLEQNLIPFVITKGQEEAYILH
;
A
#
# COMPACT_ATOMS: atom_id res chain seq x y z
N MET A 1 0.83 25.70 4.29
CA MET A 1 1.84 24.87 3.59
C MET A 1 2.94 24.32 4.51
N PRO A 2 3.54 25.06 5.48
CA PRO A 2 4.60 24.51 6.36
C PRO A 2 4.13 23.36 7.27
N GLN A 3 2.91 23.45 7.80
CA GLN A 3 2.37 22.44 8.72
C GLN A 3 2.10 21.08 8.06
N ARG A 4 1.67 21.07 6.78
CA ARG A 4 1.42 19.82 6.05
C ARG A 4 2.71 19.03 5.85
N ALA A 5 3.76 19.68 5.35
CA ALA A 5 5.07 19.06 5.17
C ALA A 5 5.65 18.55 6.50
N PHE A 6 5.47 19.32 7.59
CA PHE A 6 5.85 18.88 8.93
C PHE A 6 5.15 17.58 9.34
N PHE A 7 3.83 17.49 9.17
CA PHE A 7 3.08 16.27 9.49
C PHE A 7 3.47 15.11 8.57
N GLU A 8 3.73 15.35 7.28
CA GLU A 8 4.22 14.30 6.39
C GLU A 8 5.53 13.70 6.89
N VAL A 9 6.53 14.52 7.20
CA VAL A 9 7.82 14.02 7.73
C VAL A 9 7.63 13.24 9.03
N LYS A 10 6.82 13.78 9.96
CA LYS A 10 6.54 13.11 11.24
C LYS A 10 5.79 11.78 11.05
N ASN A 11 4.84 11.73 10.13
CA ASN A 11 4.09 10.51 9.84
C ASN A 11 4.97 9.44 9.20
N TYR A 12 5.90 9.81 8.32
CA TYR A 12 6.87 8.87 7.76
C TYR A 12 7.81 8.30 8.84
N GLN A 13 8.25 9.11 9.80
CA GLN A 13 9.04 8.62 10.94
C GLN A 13 8.25 7.60 11.77
N ASN A 14 6.99 7.92 12.14
CA ASN A 14 6.13 7.01 12.89
C ASN A 14 5.82 5.73 12.12
N MET A 15 5.59 5.85 10.82
CA MET A 15 5.36 4.73 9.93
C MET A 15 6.55 3.79 9.90
N LEU A 16 7.78 4.31 9.84
CA LEU A 16 8.99 3.48 9.87
C LEU A 16 9.08 2.64 11.15
N PHE A 17 8.81 3.24 12.32
CA PHE A 17 8.77 2.50 13.59
C PHE A 17 7.71 1.39 13.57
N PHE A 18 6.52 1.69 13.06
CA PHE A 18 5.44 0.72 12.91
C PHE A 18 5.83 -0.44 11.98
N LEU A 19 6.47 -0.18 10.83
CA LEU A 19 6.92 -1.24 9.92
C LEU A 19 7.99 -2.13 10.58
N LEU A 20 8.98 -1.54 11.23
CA LEU A 20 10.06 -2.29 11.90
C LEU A 20 9.54 -3.17 13.04
N GLU A 21 8.59 -2.66 13.84
CA GLU A 21 7.96 -3.44 14.90
C GLU A 21 7.19 -4.64 14.34
N ASN A 22 6.43 -4.46 13.26
CA ASN A 22 5.66 -5.52 12.63
C ASN A 22 6.53 -6.56 11.91
N LEU A 23 7.63 -6.12 11.27
CA LEU A 23 8.63 -7.03 10.71
C LEU A 23 9.25 -7.93 11.80
N ASN A 24 9.61 -7.36 12.95
CA ASN A 24 10.16 -8.13 14.07
C ASN A 24 9.16 -9.15 14.66
N LYS A 25 7.86 -8.88 14.54
CA LYS A 25 6.79 -9.80 14.97
C LYS A 25 6.46 -10.86 13.92
N GLY A 26 7.00 -10.76 12.70
CA GLY A 26 6.60 -11.60 11.58
C GLY A 26 5.12 -11.43 11.19
N GLN A 27 4.58 -10.22 11.36
CA GLN A 27 3.19 -9.91 11.06
C GLN A 27 2.92 -10.14 9.56
N SER A 28 2.05 -11.10 9.24
CA SER A 28 1.57 -11.30 7.87
C SER A 28 0.66 -10.15 7.44
N MET A 29 0.54 -9.95 6.12
CA MET A 29 -0.28 -8.89 5.58
C MET A 29 -1.76 -9.13 5.85
N ASP A 30 -2.47 -8.15 6.42
CA ASP A 30 -3.92 -8.20 6.56
C ASP A 30 -4.55 -6.80 6.42
N SER A 31 -5.87 -6.77 6.28
CA SER A 31 -6.61 -5.51 6.11
C SER A 31 -6.49 -4.57 7.32
N PHE A 32 -6.20 -5.08 8.51
CA PHE A 32 -6.02 -4.25 9.70
C PHE A 32 -4.67 -3.52 9.62
N PHE A 33 -3.58 -4.25 9.36
CA PHE A 33 -2.25 -3.69 9.15
C PHE A 33 -2.25 -2.58 8.08
N ILE A 34 -2.89 -2.82 6.93
CA ILE A 34 -2.93 -1.83 5.84
C ILE A 34 -3.69 -0.56 6.25
N ARG A 35 -4.78 -0.73 7.01
CA ARG A 35 -5.57 0.41 7.52
C ARG A 35 -4.82 1.18 8.60
N GLU A 36 -4.10 0.51 9.49
CA GLU A 36 -3.24 1.17 10.47
C GLU A 36 -2.11 1.95 9.80
N LEU A 37 -1.43 1.34 8.82
CA LEU A 37 -0.41 1.99 8.01
C LEU A 37 -0.95 3.26 7.34
N HIS A 38 -2.13 3.19 6.71
CA HIS A 38 -2.80 4.35 6.15
C HIS A 38 -3.16 5.39 7.23
N GLY A 39 -3.65 4.95 8.39
CA GLY A 39 -3.94 5.78 9.55
C GLY A 39 -2.73 6.59 10.02
N ILE A 40 -1.55 5.97 10.07
CA ILE A 40 -0.30 6.62 10.47
C ILE A 40 0.15 7.61 9.39
N LEU A 41 0.21 7.17 8.12
CA LEU A 41 0.68 7.99 7.00
C LEU A 41 -0.16 9.26 6.81
N MET A 42 -1.47 9.17 7.05
CA MET A 42 -2.41 10.26 6.82
C MET A 42 -2.83 10.99 8.12
N ASN A 43 -2.12 10.75 9.22
CA ASN A 43 -2.40 11.40 10.50
C ASN A 43 -2.29 12.94 10.40
N PHE A 44 -3.30 13.65 10.90
CA PHE A 44 -3.47 15.12 10.74
C PHE A 44 -3.54 15.63 9.29
N LEU A 45 -3.56 14.76 8.29
CA LEU A 45 -3.67 15.12 6.87
C LEU A 45 -5.04 14.78 6.29
N LEU A 46 -5.68 13.73 6.80
CA LEU A 46 -6.94 13.21 6.29
C LEU A 46 -7.89 12.85 7.45
N PRO A 47 -9.15 13.35 7.46
CA PRO A 47 -10.10 13.04 8.52
C PRO A 47 -10.45 11.55 8.63
N ASN A 48 -10.68 10.88 7.49
CA ASN A 48 -11.03 9.47 7.39
C ASN A 48 -9.81 8.54 7.22
N LYS A 49 -8.65 8.95 7.76
CA LYS A 49 -7.45 8.10 7.80
C LYS A 49 -7.76 6.73 8.42
N GLY A 50 -7.18 5.67 7.85
CA GLY A 50 -7.42 4.28 8.22
C GLY A 50 -8.81 3.70 7.90
N ALA A 51 -9.73 4.48 7.31
CA ALA A 51 -11.00 3.97 6.81
C ALA A 51 -10.94 3.77 5.29
N PHE A 52 -11.52 2.67 4.79
CA PHE A 52 -11.73 2.50 3.35
C PHE A 52 -12.69 3.58 2.81
N LYS A 53 -12.64 3.80 1.49
CA LYS A 53 -13.51 4.74 0.79
C LYS A 53 -14.97 4.38 1.03
N THR A 54 -15.80 5.40 1.24
CA THR A 54 -17.26 5.31 1.41
C THR A 54 -18.01 5.90 0.21
N THR A 55 -17.27 6.39 -0.77
CA THR A 55 -17.73 6.92 -2.05
C THR A 55 -16.78 6.42 -3.12
N ASP A 56 -17.27 6.30 -4.35
CA ASP A 56 -16.45 5.86 -5.47
C ASP A 56 -15.41 6.95 -5.79
N ASN A 57 -14.21 6.53 -6.19
CA ASN A 57 -13.11 7.42 -6.53
C ASN A 57 -12.48 7.01 -7.86
N THR A 58 -11.79 7.95 -8.50
CA THR A 58 -11.10 7.73 -9.77
C THR A 58 -9.66 8.21 -9.66
N ILE A 59 -8.79 7.59 -10.46
CA ILE A 59 -7.40 8.03 -10.59
C ILE A 59 -7.34 8.92 -11.82
N LEU A 60 -7.01 10.20 -11.62
CA LEU A 60 -6.91 11.14 -12.73
C LEU A 60 -5.83 10.68 -13.72
N GLY A 61 -6.22 10.50 -14.98
CA GLY A 61 -5.33 10.05 -16.06
C GLY A 61 -5.21 8.53 -16.22
N ALA A 62 -5.82 7.73 -15.35
CA ALA A 62 -5.89 6.29 -15.56
C ALA A 62 -6.90 5.93 -16.66
N SER A 63 -6.59 4.90 -17.45
CA SER A 63 -7.48 4.33 -18.46
C SER A 63 -8.51 3.34 -17.89
N PHE A 64 -8.49 3.12 -16.58
CA PHE A 64 -9.36 2.18 -15.87
C PHE A 64 -10.16 2.87 -14.75
N GLU A 65 -11.30 2.28 -14.41
CA GLU A 65 -12.08 2.66 -13.24
C GLU A 65 -11.63 1.87 -12.01
N THR A 66 -11.63 2.52 -10.84
CA THR A 66 -11.40 1.82 -9.58
C THR A 66 -12.66 1.08 -9.16
N ILE A 67 -12.53 0.10 -8.26
CA ILE A 67 -13.70 -0.67 -7.82
C ILE A 67 -14.71 0.21 -7.04
N PRO A 68 -16.00 -0.15 -7.01
CA PRO A 68 -16.98 0.51 -6.15
C PRO A 68 -16.62 0.43 -4.66
N HIS A 69 -16.94 1.47 -3.90
CA HIS A 69 -16.58 1.59 -2.48
C HIS A 69 -17.03 0.42 -1.61
N PHE A 70 -18.23 -0.12 -1.87
CA PHE A 70 -18.78 -1.24 -1.11
C PHE A 70 -18.02 -2.56 -1.32
N GLN A 71 -17.20 -2.66 -2.38
CA GLN A 71 -16.37 -3.83 -2.66
C GLN A 71 -14.99 -3.74 -2.01
N ALA A 72 -14.52 -2.55 -1.61
CA ALA A 72 -13.19 -2.32 -1.06
C ALA A 72 -12.81 -3.23 0.13
N PRO A 73 -13.69 -3.46 1.13
CA PRO A 73 -13.35 -4.35 2.23
C PRO A 73 -13.06 -5.79 1.79
N MET A 74 -13.87 -6.34 0.89
CA MET A 74 -13.70 -7.72 0.41
C MET A 74 -12.49 -7.83 -0.52
N ALA A 75 -12.35 -6.91 -1.47
CA ALA A 75 -11.22 -6.89 -2.40
C ALA A 75 -9.88 -6.78 -1.67
N MET A 76 -9.80 -5.97 -0.61
CA MET A 76 -8.59 -5.86 0.21
C MET A 76 -8.29 -7.13 1.01
N LYS A 77 -9.32 -7.84 1.48
CA LYS A 77 -9.13 -9.14 2.12
C LYS A 77 -8.52 -10.14 1.13
N GLU A 78 -9.12 -10.27 -0.05
CA GLU A 78 -8.64 -11.17 -1.11
C GLU A 78 -7.23 -10.80 -1.56
N TRP A 79 -6.93 -9.50 -1.66
CA TRP A 79 -5.60 -8.99 -1.96
C TRP A 79 -4.55 -9.49 -0.94
N CYS A 80 -4.85 -9.38 0.35
CA CYS A 80 -3.97 -9.87 1.43
C CYS A 80 -3.78 -11.39 1.37
N ASP A 81 -4.88 -12.13 1.23
CA ASP A 81 -4.87 -13.59 1.17
C ASP A 81 -4.01 -14.10 0.00
N ASN A 82 -4.15 -13.47 -1.17
CA ASN A 82 -3.39 -13.80 -2.36
C ASN A 82 -1.89 -13.48 -2.21
N LEU A 83 -1.53 -12.31 -1.66
CA LEU A 83 -0.13 -11.97 -1.42
C LEU A 83 0.50 -12.96 -0.44
N ASN A 84 -0.14 -13.19 0.71
CA ASN A 84 0.35 -14.12 1.73
C ASN A 84 0.52 -15.54 1.17
N TYR A 85 -0.41 -16.00 0.35
CA TYR A 85 -0.30 -17.30 -0.32
C TYR A 85 0.94 -17.34 -1.22
N LYS A 86 1.11 -16.36 -2.11
CA LYS A 86 2.29 -16.28 -3.01
C LYS A 86 3.60 -16.22 -2.23
N MET A 87 3.67 -15.46 -1.13
CA MET A 87 4.89 -15.35 -0.32
C MET A 87 5.27 -16.67 0.38
N LYS A 88 4.28 -17.51 0.70
CA LYS A 88 4.49 -18.84 1.29
C LYS A 88 4.85 -19.91 0.26
N THR A 89 4.33 -19.82 -0.96
CA THR A 89 4.47 -20.90 -1.96
C THR A 89 5.63 -20.69 -2.91
N LEU A 90 5.87 -19.45 -3.36
CA LEU A 90 6.99 -19.13 -4.23
C LEU A 90 8.31 -19.32 -3.48
N GLN A 91 9.30 -19.92 -4.15
CA GLN A 91 10.63 -20.14 -3.59
C GLN A 91 11.66 -19.18 -4.18
N ASP A 92 11.52 -18.89 -5.48
CA ASP A 92 12.43 -18.01 -6.18
C ASP A 92 12.24 -16.53 -5.81
N LYS A 93 13.36 -15.80 -5.71
CA LYS A 93 13.35 -14.39 -5.29
C LYS A 93 12.80 -13.46 -6.37
N GLU A 94 13.06 -13.74 -7.63
CA GLU A 94 12.57 -12.96 -8.76
C GLU A 94 11.05 -13.14 -8.91
N GLU A 95 10.56 -14.37 -8.77
CA GLU A 95 9.12 -14.66 -8.76
C GLU A 95 8.40 -13.96 -7.60
N LYS A 96 8.98 -13.95 -6.39
CA LYS A 96 8.44 -13.20 -5.25
C LYS A 96 8.39 -11.69 -5.52
N LEU A 97 9.47 -11.13 -6.07
CA LEU A 97 9.52 -9.72 -6.42
C LEU A 97 8.45 -9.36 -7.46
N LYS A 98 8.30 -10.18 -8.51
CA LYS A 98 7.26 -10.02 -9.52
C LYS A 98 5.86 -10.08 -8.89
N ALA A 99 5.62 -11.05 -8.01
CA ALA A 99 4.35 -11.16 -7.30
C ALA A 99 4.03 -9.92 -6.44
N ILE A 100 5.02 -9.35 -5.76
CA ILE A 100 4.85 -8.11 -4.98
C ILE A 100 4.49 -6.93 -5.89
N LEU A 101 5.15 -6.81 -7.04
CA LEU A 101 4.89 -5.75 -8.03
C LEU A 101 3.50 -5.88 -8.66
N GLU A 102 3.10 -7.09 -9.06
CA GLU A 102 1.74 -7.38 -9.54
C GLU A 102 0.70 -7.02 -8.49
N GLN A 103 0.96 -7.33 -7.22
CA GLN A 103 0.05 -6.97 -6.14
C GLN A 103 -0.03 -5.47 -5.91
N HIS A 104 1.07 -4.72 -6.09
CA HIS A 104 0.99 -3.27 -6.06
C HIS A 104 0.05 -2.70 -7.14
N ILE A 105 0.12 -3.21 -8.37
CA ILE A 105 -0.79 -2.80 -9.46
C ILE A 105 -2.25 -3.10 -9.08
N LEU A 106 -2.51 -4.28 -8.51
CA LEU A 106 -3.86 -4.64 -8.04
C LEU A 106 -4.35 -3.73 -6.90
N PHE A 107 -3.47 -3.35 -5.98
CA PHE A 107 -3.80 -2.41 -4.91
C PHE A 107 -4.20 -1.03 -5.48
N GLU A 108 -3.45 -0.51 -6.45
CA GLU A 108 -3.77 0.76 -7.09
C GLU A 108 -5.10 0.70 -7.86
N ARG A 109 -5.41 -0.45 -8.49
CA ARG A 109 -6.72 -0.68 -9.14
C ARG A 109 -7.89 -0.75 -8.16
N ILE A 110 -7.69 -1.36 -6.99
CA ILE A 110 -8.67 -1.37 -5.90
C ILE A 110 -8.88 0.07 -5.38
N HIS A 111 -7.79 0.82 -5.25
CA HIS A 111 -7.77 2.21 -4.75
C HIS A 111 -8.61 2.38 -3.46
N PRO A 112 -8.29 1.63 -2.39
CA PRO A 112 -9.21 1.39 -1.29
C PRO A 112 -9.44 2.60 -0.38
N PHE A 113 -8.60 3.62 -0.43
CA PHE A 113 -8.70 4.82 0.41
C PHE A 113 -9.12 6.04 -0.41
N SER A 114 -9.65 7.07 0.24
CA SER A 114 -10.05 8.31 -0.44
C SER A 114 -8.87 9.18 -0.90
N ASP A 115 -7.71 9.05 -0.24
CA ASP A 115 -6.43 9.67 -0.61
C ASP A 115 -5.28 8.85 0.00
N GLY A 116 -4.05 9.07 -0.42
CA GLY A 116 -2.86 8.44 0.15
C GLY A 116 -2.56 7.03 -0.38
N ASN A 117 -3.34 6.51 -1.34
CA ASN A 117 -3.16 5.17 -1.90
C ASN A 117 -1.74 4.93 -2.39
N GLY A 118 -1.18 5.80 -3.24
CA GLY A 118 0.19 5.64 -3.73
C GLY A 118 1.25 5.63 -2.62
N LYS A 119 1.04 6.36 -1.50
CA LYS A 119 1.95 6.31 -0.34
C LYS A 119 1.88 4.94 0.34
N VAL A 120 0.66 4.44 0.57
CA VAL A 120 0.42 3.13 1.17
C VAL A 120 0.98 2.03 0.26
N GLY A 121 0.61 2.01 -1.02
CA GLY A 121 1.04 1.01 -1.99
C GLY A 121 2.57 0.85 -2.06
N ARG A 122 3.32 1.96 -2.08
CA ARG A 122 4.80 1.92 -2.02
C ARG A 122 5.33 1.37 -0.71
N MET A 123 4.69 1.66 0.42
CA MET A 123 5.08 1.10 1.72
C MET A 123 4.72 -0.38 1.83
N LEU A 124 3.68 -0.85 1.15
CA LEU A 124 3.38 -2.28 1.05
C LEU A 124 4.47 -3.02 0.26
N ILE A 125 4.96 -2.46 -0.86
CA ILE A 125 6.15 -3.01 -1.55
C ILE A 125 7.34 -3.07 -0.59
N PHE A 126 7.63 -1.97 0.10
CA PHE A 126 8.76 -1.88 1.01
C PHE A 126 8.69 -2.92 2.13
N TYR A 127 7.52 -3.08 2.76
CA TYR A 127 7.31 -4.07 3.81
C TYR A 127 7.45 -5.51 3.27
N SER A 128 6.77 -5.84 2.17
CA SER A 128 6.80 -7.19 1.60
C SER A 128 8.17 -7.61 1.08
N THR A 129 8.96 -6.67 0.53
CA THR A 129 10.33 -6.99 0.12
C THR A 129 11.21 -7.31 1.33
N LEU A 130 11.12 -6.53 2.41
CA LEU A 130 11.87 -6.79 3.64
C LEU A 130 11.46 -8.11 4.32
N GLU A 131 10.15 -8.38 4.42
CA GLU A 131 9.63 -9.63 4.99
C GLU A 131 10.19 -10.86 4.27
N GLN A 132 10.41 -10.76 2.96
CA GLN A 132 10.95 -11.83 2.13
C GLN A 132 12.48 -11.82 1.98
N ASN A 133 13.20 -11.02 2.78
CA ASN A 133 14.65 -10.85 2.68
C ASN A 133 15.13 -10.46 1.26
N LEU A 134 14.35 -9.61 0.59
CA LEU A 134 14.67 -8.98 -0.68
C LEU A 134 15.22 -7.56 -0.44
N ILE A 135 15.97 -7.04 -1.41
CA ILE A 135 16.47 -5.66 -1.35
C ILE A 135 15.30 -4.72 -1.69
N PRO A 136 14.87 -3.83 -0.77
CA PRO A 136 13.84 -2.85 -1.08
C PRO A 136 14.42 -1.80 -2.04
N PHE A 137 13.57 -1.30 -2.93
CA PHE A 137 13.90 -0.21 -3.83
C PHE A 137 12.92 0.95 -3.61
N VAL A 138 13.39 2.16 -3.93
CA VAL A 138 12.58 3.37 -3.80
C VAL A 138 12.10 3.77 -5.19
N ILE A 139 10.78 3.79 -5.39
CA ILE A 139 10.18 4.36 -6.60
C ILE A 139 10.25 5.89 -6.48
N THR A 140 11.01 6.53 -7.37
CA THR A 140 11.20 7.98 -7.37
C THR A 140 10.24 8.67 -8.35
N LYS A 141 9.96 9.95 -8.07
CA LYS A 141 9.07 10.79 -8.88
C LYS A 141 9.66 10.91 -10.30
N GLY A 142 8.91 10.50 -11.32
CA GLY A 142 9.36 10.40 -12.72
C GLY A 142 9.22 9.01 -13.35
N GLN A 143 8.98 7.96 -12.54
CA GLN A 143 8.61 6.62 -13.03
C GLN A 143 7.11 6.29 -12.84
N GLU A 144 6.32 7.29 -12.42
CA GLU A 144 4.88 7.15 -12.14
C GLU A 144 4.06 6.81 -13.41
N GLU A 145 4.50 7.30 -14.58
CA GLU A 145 3.84 7.06 -15.87
C GLU A 145 3.82 5.58 -16.29
N ALA A 146 4.81 4.79 -15.86
CA ALA A 146 4.88 3.35 -16.19
C ALA A 146 3.74 2.53 -15.56
N TYR A 147 3.11 3.03 -14.50
CA TYR A 147 2.04 2.33 -13.77
C TYR A 147 0.64 2.80 -14.15
N ILE A 148 0.48 4.05 -14.59
CA ILE A 148 -0.84 4.63 -14.90
C ILE A 148 -1.34 4.16 -16.28
N LEU A 149 -0.43 3.70 -17.16
CA LEU A 149 -0.72 3.28 -18.54
C LEU A 149 -1.06 1.79 -18.72
N HIS A 150 -1.15 1.00 -17.64
CA HIS A 150 -1.45 -0.44 -17.69
C HIS A 150 -2.51 -0.87 -16.68
#